data_AF-A0A8B9IUF7-F1
#
_entry.id   AF-A0A8B9IUF7-F1
#
_cell.length_a   1.000
_cell.length_b   1.000
_cell.length_c   1.000
_cell.angle_alpha   90.00
_cell.angle_beta   90.00
_cell.angle_gamma   90.00
#
_symmetry.space_group_name_H-M   'P 1'
#
loop_
_entity.id
_entity.type
_entity.pdbx_description
1 polymer ?
#
loop_
_entity_poly.entity_id
_entity_poly.type
_entity_poly.pdbx_seq_one_letter_code
_entity_poly.pdbx_strand_id
1 'polypeptide(L)'
;PTFSSSLHKGGAHQKCGHLGEKATNRWAQDCGIVINLNIIKTVIAQCPVCQHTHTGKLPGQIWQTDYIGPLPAYRVCRYVCTAADTIWTLNSSSM
;
A
#
# COMPACT_ATOMS: atom_id res chain seq x y z
N PRO A 1 -7.01 -20.83 -31.52
CA PRO A 1 -6.94 -19.57 -30.74
C PRO A 1 -5.75 -19.60 -29.76
N THR A 2 -4.64 -19.03 -30.18
CA THR A 2 -3.43 -18.88 -29.37
C THR A 2 -3.72 -17.91 -28.24
N PHE A 3 -3.89 -18.43 -27.02
CA PHE A 3 -4.03 -17.63 -25.81
C PHE A 3 -2.71 -16.87 -25.58
N SER A 4 -2.74 -15.59 -25.93
CA SER A 4 -1.60 -14.69 -25.86
C SER A 4 -1.06 -14.61 -24.42
N SER A 5 0.19 -15.02 -24.27
CA SER A 5 0.97 -15.18 -23.03
C SER A 5 1.34 -13.86 -22.34
N SER A 6 0.70 -12.74 -22.70
CA SER A 6 1.02 -11.40 -22.21
C SER A 6 0.08 -10.84 -21.13
N LEU A 7 -1.02 -11.52 -20.78
CA LEU A 7 -2.03 -10.95 -19.84
C LEU A 7 -1.85 -11.30 -18.35
N HIS A 8 -0.95 -12.21 -17.97
CA HIS A 8 -1.17 -12.99 -16.73
C HIS A 8 -0.37 -12.64 -15.47
N LYS A 9 0.53 -11.64 -15.46
CA LYS A 9 1.37 -11.41 -14.26
C LYS A 9 1.31 -10.00 -13.67
N GLY A 10 1.35 -8.94 -14.47
CA GLY A 10 1.35 -7.55 -13.93
C GLY A 10 0.00 -6.87 -13.79
N GLY A 11 -1.04 -7.34 -14.50
CA GLY A 11 -2.25 -6.55 -14.74
C GLY A 11 -3.13 -6.29 -13.53
N ALA A 12 -3.30 -7.26 -12.63
CA ALA A 12 -4.21 -7.12 -11.49
C ALA A 12 -3.71 -6.06 -10.48
N HIS A 13 -2.42 -6.08 -10.16
CA HIS A 13 -1.79 -5.11 -9.26
C HIS A 13 -1.90 -3.67 -9.79
N GLN A 14 -1.74 -3.49 -11.11
CA GLN A 14 -1.89 -2.16 -11.71
C GLN A 14 -3.36 -1.71 -11.77
N LYS A 15 -4.28 -2.62 -12.14
CA LYS A 15 -5.72 -2.32 -12.24
C LYS A 15 -6.39 -2.04 -10.90
N CYS A 16 -5.90 -2.62 -9.81
CA CYS A 16 -6.43 -2.35 -8.47
C CYS A 16 -5.89 -1.04 -7.86
N GLY A 17 -4.94 -0.36 -8.52
CA GLY A 17 -4.34 0.88 -8.01
C GLY A 17 -3.16 0.64 -7.07
N HIS A 18 -2.28 -0.31 -7.41
CA HIS A 18 -1.06 -0.61 -6.65
C HIS A 18 -1.30 -1.08 -5.21
N LEU A 19 -2.40 -1.81 -4.97
CA LEU A 19 -2.70 -2.32 -3.64
C LEU A 19 -1.67 -3.36 -3.18
N GLY A 20 -1.58 -3.53 -1.86
CA GLY A 20 -0.79 -4.59 -1.24
C GLY A 20 -1.25 -6.00 -1.65
N GLU A 21 -0.47 -7.00 -1.26
CA GLU A 21 -0.66 -8.39 -1.70
C GLU A 21 -2.08 -8.93 -1.51
N LYS A 22 -2.60 -8.85 -0.29
CA LYS A 22 -3.93 -9.40 0.07
C LYS A 22 -5.05 -8.66 -0.65
N ALA A 23 -4.94 -7.34 -0.73
CA ALA A 23 -5.92 -6.50 -1.39
C ALA A 23 -5.91 -6.73 -2.91
N THR A 24 -4.74 -6.93 -3.52
CA THR A 24 -4.63 -7.33 -4.94
C THR A 24 -5.21 -8.72 -5.17
N ASN A 25 -4.96 -9.68 -4.27
CA ASN A 25 -5.54 -11.02 -4.39
C ASN A 25 -7.07 -10.98 -4.26
N ARG A 26 -7.59 -10.20 -3.31
CA ARG A 26 -9.03 -10.03 -3.13
C ARG A 26 -9.67 -9.39 -4.34
N TRP A 27 -9.08 -8.30 -4.87
CA TRP A 27 -9.54 -7.67 -6.10
C TRP A 27 -9.57 -8.66 -7.28
N ALA A 28 -8.55 -9.50 -7.41
CA ALA A 28 -8.50 -10.52 -8.44
C ALA A 28 -9.62 -11.57 -8.29
N GLN A 29 -9.90 -12.02 -7.06
CA GLN A 29 -11.02 -12.92 -6.77
C GLN A 29 -12.37 -12.29 -7.11
N ASP A 30 -12.58 -11.03 -6.72
CA ASP A 30 -13.81 -10.29 -7.03
C ASP A 30 -14.00 -10.12 -8.56
N CYS A 31 -12.90 -10.14 -9.33
CA CYS A 31 -12.91 -10.17 -10.80
C CYS A 31 -13.00 -11.57 -11.42
N GLY A 32 -13.09 -12.64 -10.61
CA GLY A 32 -13.10 -14.03 -11.09
C GLY A 32 -11.74 -14.53 -11.59
N ILE A 33 -10.65 -13.85 -11.25
CA ILE A 33 -9.28 -14.18 -11.69
C ILE A 33 -8.56 -14.92 -10.56
N VAL A 34 -8.17 -16.17 -10.82
CA VAL A 34 -7.35 -16.96 -9.89
C VAL A 34 -5.88 -16.61 -10.09
N ILE A 35 -5.27 -15.97 -9.09
CA ILE A 35 -3.84 -15.58 -9.12
C ILE A 35 -3.13 -16.14 -7.89
N ASN A 36 -1.96 -16.73 -8.11
CA ASN A 36 -1.10 -17.22 -7.03
C ASN A 36 -0.48 -16.04 -6.25
N LEU A 37 -0.55 -16.09 -4.91
CA LEU A 37 0.00 -15.05 -4.02
C LEU A 37 1.50 -14.79 -4.25
N ASN A 38 2.31 -15.81 -4.55
CA ASN A 38 3.73 -15.65 -4.82
C ASN A 38 3.99 -14.82 -6.10
N ILE A 39 3.09 -14.92 -7.09
CA ILE A 39 3.16 -14.08 -8.29
C ILE A 39 2.83 -12.63 -7.92
N ILE A 40 1.80 -12.40 -7.10
CA ILE A 40 1.44 -11.06 -6.63
C ILE A 40 2.60 -10.42 -5.85
N LYS A 41 3.22 -11.17 -4.92
CA LYS A 41 4.41 -10.71 -4.17
C LYS A 41 5.55 -10.29 -5.10
N THR A 42 5.86 -11.13 -6.08
CA THR A 42 6.92 -10.86 -7.06
C THR A 42 6.62 -9.59 -7.86
N VAL A 43 5.37 -9.43 -8.31
CA VAL A 43 4.93 -8.29 -9.12
C VAL A 43 4.97 -6.98 -8.33
N ILE A 44 4.54 -7.00 -7.06
CA ILE A 44 4.62 -5.82 -6.17
C ILE A 44 6.09 -5.46 -5.92
N ALA A 45 6.93 -6.45 -5.61
CA ALA A 45 8.35 -6.24 -5.34
C ALA A 45 9.13 -5.67 -6.54
N GLN A 46 8.69 -5.99 -7.76
CA GLN A 46 9.30 -5.50 -9.00
C GLN A 46 8.58 -4.25 -9.56
N CYS A 47 7.52 -3.78 -8.92
CA CYS A 47 6.77 -2.63 -9.40
C CYS A 47 7.56 -1.33 -9.14
N PRO A 48 8.00 -0.59 -10.17
CA PRO A 48 8.76 0.63 -9.97
C PRO A 48 7.98 1.68 -9.18
N VAL A 49 6.67 1.81 -9.39
CA VAL A 49 5.82 2.75 -8.62
C VAL A 49 5.85 2.42 -7.12
N CYS A 50 5.70 1.14 -6.77
CA CYS A 50 5.75 0.71 -5.38
C CYS A 50 7.17 0.82 -4.78
N GLN A 51 8.22 0.58 -5.58
CA GLN A 51 9.61 0.73 -5.14
C GLN A 51 9.98 2.18 -4.81
N HIS A 52 9.45 3.15 -5.55
CA HIS A 52 9.71 4.58 -5.30
C HIS A 52 8.85 5.16 -4.17
N THR A 53 7.87 4.41 -3.66
CA THR A 53 7.08 4.83 -2.50
C THR A 53 7.88 4.53 -1.24
N HIS A 54 8.59 5.54 -0.73
CA HIS A 54 9.38 5.44 0.50
C HIS A 54 8.47 5.16 1.69
N THR A 55 8.48 3.92 2.16
CA THR A 55 7.73 3.49 3.35
C THR A 55 8.69 2.83 4.34
N GLY A 56 8.48 3.07 5.63
CA GLY A 56 9.30 2.46 6.68
C GLY A 56 9.11 0.94 6.64
N LYS A 57 10.22 0.20 6.67
CA LYS A 57 10.20 -1.28 6.81
C LYS A 57 10.10 -1.70 8.28
N LEU A 58 10.58 -0.84 9.18
CA LEU A 58 10.60 -1.01 10.62
C LEU A 58 9.97 0.21 11.29
N PRO A 59 9.46 0.06 12.53
CA PRO A 59 8.94 1.18 13.27
C PRO A 59 9.98 2.28 13.45
N GLY A 60 9.54 3.53 13.35
CA GLY A 60 10.35 4.72 13.57
C GLY A 60 11.27 5.14 12.42
N GLN A 61 11.19 4.47 11.24
CA GLN A 61 12.04 4.79 10.09
C GLN A 61 11.54 5.97 9.25
N ILE A 62 10.21 6.09 9.09
CA ILE A 62 9.60 7.14 8.27
C ILE A 62 8.39 7.68 9.02
N TRP A 63 8.37 8.99 9.23
CA TRP A 63 7.30 9.67 9.93
C TRP A 63 6.57 10.60 8.98
N GLN A 64 5.25 10.51 8.96
CA GLN A 64 4.42 11.56 8.39
C GLN A 64 4.11 12.56 9.52
N THR A 65 4.53 13.80 9.32
CA THR A 65 4.25 14.89 10.27
C THR A 65 3.32 15.89 9.62
N ASP A 66 2.32 16.36 10.37
CA ASP A 66 1.35 17.34 9.89
C ASP A 66 0.86 18.25 11.02
N TYR A 67 0.41 19.45 10.67
CA TYR A 67 -0.16 20.42 11.61
C TYR A 67 -1.64 20.61 11.35
N ILE A 68 -2.47 20.33 12.37
CA ILE A 68 -3.90 20.57 12.32
C ILE A 68 -4.20 21.94 12.95
N GLY A 69 -4.75 22.87 12.18
CA GLY A 69 -5.22 24.16 12.69
C GLY A 69 -5.51 25.20 11.60
N PRO A 70 -5.92 26.43 11.99
CA PRO A 70 -6.07 26.88 13.37
C PRO A 70 -7.34 26.35 14.04
N LEU A 71 -7.19 25.78 15.23
CA LEU A 71 -8.30 25.36 16.09
C LEU A 71 -8.90 26.56 16.83
N PRO A 72 -10.19 26.48 17.24
CA PRO A 72 -10.78 27.46 18.14
C PRO A 72 -9.89 27.65 19.37
N ALA A 73 -9.75 28.89 19.84
CA ALA A 73 -8.79 29.25 20.87
C ALA A 73 -9.10 28.52 22.20
N TYR A 74 -8.47 27.37 22.43
CA TYR A 74 -8.42 26.70 23.72
C TYR A 74 -7.00 26.83 24.27
N ARG A 75 -6.85 27.54 25.39
CA ARG A 75 -5.55 27.73 26.08
C ARG A 75 -4.41 28.25 25.17
N VAL A 76 -4.73 29.14 24.22
CA VAL A 76 -3.76 29.79 23.31
C VAL A 76 -3.11 28.87 22.26
N CYS A 77 -3.28 27.55 22.35
CA CYS A 77 -2.77 26.61 21.36
C CYS A 77 -3.72 26.53 20.16
N ARG A 78 -3.26 26.96 18.98
CA ARG A 78 -4.06 26.97 17.74
C ARG A 78 -3.72 25.84 16.78
N TYR A 79 -2.58 25.18 16.96
CA TYR A 79 -2.12 24.12 16.06
C TYR A 79 -1.72 22.90 16.87
N VAL A 80 -2.09 21.73 16.38
CA VAL A 80 -1.64 20.44 16.91
C VAL A 80 -0.67 19.84 15.91
N CYS A 81 0.56 19.58 16.36
CA CYS A 81 1.51 18.76 15.60
C CYS A 81 1.13 17.29 15.77
N THR A 82 0.93 16.61 14.66
CA THR A 82 0.71 15.16 14.60
C THR A 82 1.93 14.53 13.94
N ALA A 83 2.36 13.39 14.47
CA ALA A 83 3.43 12.60 13.90
C ALA A 83 2.98 11.13 13.92
N ALA A 84 2.83 10.55 12.74
CA ALA A 84 2.44 9.17 12.57
C ALA A 84 3.61 8.38 11.97
N ASP A 85 3.98 7.28 12.61
CA ASP A 85 4.95 6.34 12.06
C ASP A 85 4.31 5.62 10.85
N THR A 86 4.95 5.74 9.69
CA THR A 86 4.45 5.21 8.42
C THR A 86 5.17 3.91 8.08
N ILE A 87 4.80 2.85 8.82
CA ILE A 87 5.23 1.50 8.51
C ILE A 87 4.24 0.83 7.54
N TRP A 88 4.73 0.32 6.41
CA TRP A 88 3.97 -0.67 5.64
C TRP A 88 4.22 -2.04 6.27
N THR A 89 3.36 -2.44 7.21
CA THR A 89 3.31 -3.85 7.61
C THR A 89 2.64 -4.63 6.47
N LEU A 90 3.44 -5.24 5.60
CA LEU A 90 3.00 -6.43 4.85
C LEU A 90 2.73 -7.64 5.79
N ASN A 91 2.44 -7.43 7.08
CA ASN A 91 2.24 -8.46 8.10
C ASN A 91 1.30 -8.05 9.26
N SER A 92 0.31 -7.18 9.05
CA SER A 92 -0.81 -7.09 10.02
C SER A 92 -1.83 -8.22 9.78
N SER A 93 -1.35 -9.46 9.84
CA SER A 93 -2.17 -10.63 10.08
C SER A 93 -1.37 -11.61 10.93
N SER A 94 -0.89 -11.12 12.06
CA SER A 94 -0.51 -11.91 13.24
C SER A 94 0.26 -10.99 14.19
N MET A 95 -0.49 -10.32 15.07
CA MET A 95 -0.27 -10.21 16.53
C MET A 95 -1.29 -9.24 17.12
#